data_AF-A0A2M8LF77-F1
#
_entry.id   AF-A0A2M8LF77-F1
#
_cell.length_a   1.000
_cell.length_b   1.000
_cell.length_c   1.000
_cell.angle_alpha   90.00
_cell.angle_beta   90.00
_cell.angle_gamma   90.00
#
_symmetry.space_group_name_H-M   'P 1'
#
loop_
_entity.id
_entity.type
_entity.pdbx_description
1 polymer ?
#
loop_
_entity_poly.entity_id
_entity_poly.type
_entity_poly.pdbx_seq_one_letter_code
_entity_poly.pdbx_strand_id
1 'polypeptide(L)'
;MLSYKQYIQKFVLGTEFFYVLCMVYGALLSGQAAELHRQLFAVTVPGFVWGSVLSFLWGALFLGIWAAPIGWYVAWMHNSSLK
;
A
#
# COMPACT_ATOMS: atom_id res chain seq x y z
N MET A 1 -21.81 11.80 -7.12
CA MET A 1 -21.24 11.52 -5.78
C MET A 1 -20.68 10.10 -5.77
N LEU A 2 -19.47 9.92 -5.23
CA LEU A 2 -18.83 8.62 -5.05
C LEU A 2 -19.52 7.83 -3.93
N SER A 3 -19.72 6.53 -4.17
CA SER A 3 -20.09 5.58 -3.12
C SER A 3 -18.87 5.28 -2.24
N TYR A 4 -18.94 5.64 -0.95
CA TYR A 4 -17.84 5.43 0.00
C TYR A 4 -17.36 3.97 0.02
N LYS A 5 -18.30 3.02 0.14
CA LYS A 5 -17.97 1.59 0.23
C LYS A 5 -17.18 1.13 -1.00
N GLN A 6 -17.69 1.41 -2.20
CA GLN A 6 -17.04 0.97 -3.44
C GLN A 6 -15.70 1.66 -3.66
N TYR A 7 -15.61 2.96 -3.34
CA TYR A 7 -14.37 3.72 -3.49
C TYR A 7 -13.29 3.18 -2.56
N ILE A 8 -13.60 3.00 -1.27
CA ILE A 8 -12.66 2.46 -0.27
C ILE A 8 -12.18 1.07 -0.67
N GLN A 9 -13.09 0.17 -1.07
CA GLN A 9 -12.73 -1.18 -1.51
C GLN A 9 -11.76 -1.17 -2.70
N LYS A 10 -12.04 -0.34 -3.71
CA LYS A 10 -11.17 -0.18 -4.88
C LYS A 10 -9.83 0.46 -4.52
N PHE A 11 -9.83 1.41 -3.58
CA PHE A 11 -8.63 2.08 -3.11
C PHE A 11 -7.70 1.10 -2.40
N VAL A 12 -8.23 0.30 -1.45
CA VAL A 12 -7.48 -0.77 -0.76
C VAL A 12 -6.89 -1.76 -1.77
N LEU A 13 -7.72 -2.26 -2.70
CA LEU A 13 -7.26 -3.21 -3.72
C LEU A 13 -6.17 -2.60 -4.62
N GLY A 14 -6.29 -1.32 -4.98
CA GLY A 14 -5.27 -0.59 -5.75
C GLY A 14 -3.96 -0.45 -4.98
N THR A 15 -4.02 -0.19 -3.67
CA THR A 15 -2.84 -0.14 -2.79
C THR A 15 -2.16 -1.50 -2.71
N GLU A 16 -2.91 -2.59 -2.52
CA GLU A 16 -2.35 -3.94 -2.48
C GLU A 16 -1.71 -4.32 -3.82
N PHE A 17 -2.34 -4.00 -4.94
CA PHE A 17 -1.77 -4.22 -6.27
C PHE A 17 -0.45 -3.45 -6.46
N PHE A 18 -0.42 -2.17 -6.07
CA PHE A 18 0.81 -1.37 -6.13
C PHE A 18 1.91 -1.92 -5.21
N TYR A 19 1.54 -2.40 -4.02
CA TYR A 19 2.46 -3.08 -3.11
C TYR A 19 3.12 -4.30 -3.77
N VAL A 20 2.35 -5.16 -4.47
CA VAL A 20 2.92 -6.29 -5.21
C VAL A 20 3.90 -5.82 -6.29
N LEU A 21 3.57 -4.76 -7.03
CA LEU A 21 4.48 -4.19 -8.02
C LEU A 21 5.79 -3.70 -7.39
N CYS A 22 5.72 -3.05 -6.22
CA CYS A 22 6.91 -2.64 -5.48
C CYS A 22 7.78 -3.83 -5.06
N MET A 23 7.17 -4.93 -4.60
CA MET A 23 7.91 -6.15 -4.25
C MET A 23 8.62 -6.77 -5.44
N VAL A 24 7.96 -6.84 -6.60
CA VAL A 24 8.56 -7.32 -7.85
C VAL A 24 9.70 -6.39 -8.28
N TYR A 25 9.47 -5.08 -8.25
CA TYR A 25 10.49 -4.10 -8.60
C TYR A 25 11.72 -4.22 -7.68
N GLY A 26 11.52 -4.30 -6.37
CA GLY A 26 12.60 -4.48 -5.39
C GLY A 26 13.39 -5.78 -5.55
N ALA A 27 12.79 -6.83 -6.12
CA ALA A 27 13.47 -8.08 -6.44
C ALA A 27 14.37 -7.97 -7.70
N LEU A 28 14.07 -7.04 -8.61
CA LEU A 28 14.84 -6.78 -9.82
C LEU A 28 15.98 -5.77 -9.62
N LEU A 29 15.95 -5.00 -8.52
CA LEU A 29 17.00 -4.06 -8.17
C LEU A 29 18.28 -4.75 -7.70
N SER A 30 19.41 -4.05 -7.87
CA SER A 30 20.72 -4.48 -7.37
C SER A 30 21.51 -3.32 -6.74
N GLY A 31 22.60 -3.66 -6.04
CA GLY A 31 23.50 -2.67 -5.41
C GLY A 31 22.79 -1.80 -4.37
N GLN A 32 23.20 -0.52 -4.31
CA GLN A 32 22.70 0.44 -3.31
C GLN A 32 21.20 0.74 -3.46
N ALA A 33 20.64 0.66 -4.67
CA ALA A 33 19.22 0.89 -4.91
C ALA A 33 18.35 -0.21 -4.27
N ALA A 34 18.79 -1.48 -4.35
CA ALA A 34 18.09 -2.58 -3.71
C ALA A 34 18.12 -2.45 -2.18
N GLU A 35 19.26 -2.05 -1.62
CA GLU A 35 19.42 -1.87 -0.19
C GLU A 35 18.49 -0.77 0.34
N LEU A 36 18.50 0.40 -0.33
CA LEU A 36 17.60 1.50 0.03
C LEU A 36 16.12 1.08 -0.03
N HIS A 37 15.72 0.39 -1.12
CA HIS A 37 14.34 -0.07 -1.28
C HIS A 37 13.91 -1.02 -0.14
N ARG A 38 14.78 -1.98 0.22
CA ARG A 38 14.52 -2.92 1.31
C ARG A 38 14.45 -2.22 2.67
N GLN A 39 15.33 -1.26 2.93
CA GLN A 39 15.32 -0.46 4.15
C GLN A 39 14.05 0.37 4.29
N LEU A 40 13.59 1.01 3.19
CA LEU A 40 12.33 1.75 3.20
C LEU A 40 11.15 0.83 3.57
N PHE A 41 11.11 -0.39 3.05
CA PHE A 41 10.08 -1.37 3.43
C PHE A 41 10.17 -1.80 4.89
N ALA A 42 11.38 -2.04 5.40
CA ALA A 42 11.60 -2.40 6.81
C ALA A 42 11.17 -1.29 7.79
N VAL A 43 11.36 -0.02 7.41
CA VAL A 43 10.93 1.14 8.21
C VAL A 43 9.42 1.38 8.09
N THR A 44 8.86 1.21 6.89
CA THR A 44 7.44 1.50 6.62
C THR A 44 6.51 0.45 7.23
N VAL A 45 6.91 -0.83 7.16
CA VAL A 45 6.12 -1.94 7.67
C VAL A 45 6.85 -2.56 8.87
N PRO A 46 6.34 -2.37 10.10
CA PRO A 46 7.00 -2.89 11.29
C PRO A 46 7.17 -4.41 11.23
N GLY A 47 8.39 -4.88 11.49
CA GLY A 47 8.71 -6.32 11.46
C GLY A 47 8.81 -6.93 10.06
N PHE A 48 8.94 -6.09 9.02
CA PHE A 48 9.07 -6.58 7.65
C PHE A 48 10.44 -7.20 7.39
N VAL A 49 10.45 -8.46 6.93
CA VAL A 49 11.64 -9.21 6.55
C VAL A 49 11.56 -9.53 5.06
N TRP A 50 12.54 -9.08 4.29
CA TRP A 50 12.57 -9.30 2.84
C TRP A 50 12.68 -10.81 2.52
N GLY A 51 11.90 -11.28 1.54
CA GLY A 51 11.85 -12.69 1.14
C GLY A 51 10.98 -13.60 2.03
N SER A 52 10.45 -13.11 3.15
CA SER A 52 9.51 -13.85 3.99
C SER A 52 8.07 -13.75 3.46
N VAL A 53 7.43 -14.89 3.23
CA VAL A 53 6.02 -14.96 2.82
C VAL A 53 5.10 -14.33 3.87
N LEU A 54 5.39 -14.53 5.17
CA LEU A 54 4.60 -13.93 6.24
C LEU A 54 4.75 -12.41 6.26
N SER A 55 5.96 -11.89 6.04
CA SER A 55 6.18 -10.44 5.95
C SER A 55 5.51 -9.86 4.71
N PHE A 56 5.47 -10.60 3.59
CA PHE A 56 4.75 -10.19 2.39
C PHE A 56 3.24 -10.01 2.66
N LEU A 57 2.61 -11.02 3.29
CA LEU A 57 1.20 -10.95 3.66
C LEU A 57 0.93 -9.87 4.70
N TRP A 58 1.83 -9.72 5.68
CA TRP A 58 1.75 -8.67 6.68
C TRP A 58 1.83 -7.27 6.06
N GLY A 59 2.72 -7.06 5.10
CA GLY A 59 2.84 -5.79 4.37
C GLY A 59 1.58 -5.44 3.60
N ALA A 60 1.00 -6.41 2.88
CA ALA A 60 -0.27 -6.20 2.16
C ALA A 60 -1.41 -5.81 3.13
N LEU A 61 -1.57 -6.56 4.22
CA LEU A 61 -2.59 -6.28 5.23
C LEU A 61 -2.38 -4.92 5.90
N PHE A 62 -1.14 -4.63 6.32
CA PHE A 62 -0.79 -3.38 6.99
C PHE A 62 -1.09 -2.17 6.12
N LEU A 63 -0.66 -2.19 4.86
CA LEU A 63 -0.94 -1.11 3.91
C LEU A 63 -2.43 -1.00 3.59
N GLY A 64 -3.14 -2.13 3.45
CA GLY A 64 -4.58 -2.15 3.23
C GLY A 64 -5.38 -1.51 4.38
N ILE A 65 -4.99 -1.77 5.63
CA ILE A 65 -5.59 -1.13 6.82
C ILE A 65 -5.44 0.39 6.76
N TRP A 66 -4.26 0.90 6.38
CA TRP A 66 -4.01 2.34 6.26
C TRP A 66 -4.65 2.96 5.00
N ALA A 67 -4.81 2.19 3.93
CA ALA A 67 -5.45 2.64 2.71
C ALA A 67 -6.94 2.94 2.92
N ALA A 68 -7.63 2.20 3.79
CA ALA A 68 -9.06 2.37 4.03
C ALA A 68 -9.47 3.78 4.53
N PRO A 69 -8.89 4.34 5.62
CA PRO A 69 -9.22 5.68 6.09
C PRO A 69 -8.80 6.77 5.08
N ILE A 70 -7.69 6.56 4.35
CA ILE A 70 -7.26 7.50 3.30
C ILE A 70 -8.28 7.51 2.15
N GLY A 71 -8.70 6.33 1.68
CA GLY A 71 -9.72 6.21 0.64
C GLY A 71 -11.05 6.85 1.07
N TRP A 72 -11.44 6.69 2.34
CA TRP A 72 -12.62 7.37 2.89
C TRP A 72 -12.46 8.90 2.85
N TYR A 73 -11.31 9.42 3.30
CA TYR A 73 -11.03 10.85 3.33
C TYR A 73 -11.06 11.47 1.92
N VAL A 74 -10.47 10.79 0.93
CA VAL A 74 -10.48 11.25 -0.46
C VAL A 74 -11.91 11.25 -1.04
N ALA A 75 -12.70 10.20 -0.78
CA ALA A 75 -14.10 10.15 -1.20
C ALA A 75 -14.94 11.27 -0.55
N TRP A 76 -14.68 11.58 0.72
CA TRP A 76 -15.34 12.66 1.44
C TRP A 76 -14.99 14.03 0.83
N MET A 77 -13.71 14.31 0.57
CA MET A 77 -13.28 15.56 -0.06
C MET A 77 -13.93 15.75 -1.43
N HIS A 78 -13.88 14.72 -2.28
CA HIS A 78 -14.48 14.76 -3.60
C HIS A 78 -15.99 15.06 -3.53
N ASN A 79 -16.73 14.33 -2.68
CA ASN A 79 -18.16 14.53 -2.54
C ASN A 79 -18.54 15.88 -1.93
N SER A 80 -17.71 16.42 -1.05
CA SER A 80 -17.93 17.73 -0.43
C SER A 80 -17.66 18.89 -1.39
N SER A 81 -16.71 18.73 -2.32
CA SER A 81 -16.37 19.76 -3.32
C SER A 81 -17.38 19.90 -4.47
N LEU A 82 -18.26 18.90 -4.65
CA LEU A 82 -19.27 18.87 -5.71
C LEU A 82 -20.69 19.18 -5.18
N LYS A 83 -20.79 19.55 -3.91
CA LYS A 83 -21.99 20.15 -3.31
C LYS A 83 -21.90 21.66 -3.44
#